data_AF-A0A2V9XMU7-F1
#
_entry.id   AF-A0A2V9XMU7-F1
#
_cell.length_a   1.000
_cell.length_b   1.000
_cell.length_c   1.000
_cell.angle_alpha   90.00
_cell.angle_beta   90.00
_cell.angle_gamma   90.00
#
_symmetry.space_group_name_H-M   'P 1'
#
loop_
_entity.id
_entity.type
_entity.pdbx_description
1 polymer ?
#
loop_
_entity_poly.entity_id
_entity_poly.type
_entity_poly.pdbx_seq_one_letter_code
_entity_poly.pdbx_strand_id
1 'polypeptide(L)'
;MLLVVLAVAGVLWADGALSINGAGATFPYPMYSKWFDEYHKKNANIAINYQSIGSGGGIKQVTEGTVDFGASDVTMNDEQLKAYQDKH
;
A
#
# COMPACT_ATOMS: atom_id res chain seq x y z
N MET A 1 -43.64 21.22 -29.26
CA MET A 1 -42.75 21.66 -28.16
C MET A 1 -41.80 20.52 -27.88
N LEU A 2 -40.53 20.80 -28.13
CA LEU A 2 -39.40 19.88 -28.02
C LEU A 2 -39.03 19.74 -26.53
N LEU A 3 -38.96 18.52 -26.01
CA LEU A 3 -38.32 18.24 -24.71
C LEU A 3 -37.19 17.26 -24.98
N VAL A 4 -36.02 17.82 -25.25
CA VAL A 4 -34.74 17.11 -25.25
C VAL A 4 -34.42 16.85 -23.77
N VAL A 5 -34.63 15.62 -23.32
CA VAL A 5 -34.08 15.17 -22.04
C VAL A 5 -32.62 14.83 -22.28
N LEU A 6 -31.76 15.80 -21.98
CA LEU A 6 -30.32 15.63 -21.90
C LEU A 6 -30.04 14.71 -20.70
N ALA A 7 -29.97 13.40 -20.93
CA ALA A 7 -29.51 12.46 -19.93
C ALA A 7 -28.01 12.73 -19.71
N VAL A 8 -27.71 13.52 -18.69
CA VAL A 8 -26.34 13.70 -18.18
C VAL A 8 -25.83 12.31 -17.81
N ALA A 9 -24.87 11.82 -18.58
CA ALA A 9 -24.09 10.63 -18.26
C ALA A 9 -23.34 10.93 -16.96
N GLY A 10 -23.94 10.56 -15.84
CA GLY A 10 -23.24 10.42 -14.58
C GLY A 10 -22.27 9.25 -14.75
N VAL A 11 -21.01 9.55 -15.05
CA VAL A 11 -19.93 8.59 -14.83
C VAL A 11 -19.93 8.32 -13.33
N LEU A 12 -20.50 7.18 -12.94
CA LEU A 12 -20.32 6.63 -11.61
C LEU A 12 -18.84 6.27 -11.51
N TRP A 13 -18.04 7.16 -10.95
CA TRP A 13 -16.71 6.80 -10.48
C TRP A 13 -16.93 5.82 -9.33
N ALA A 14 -16.88 4.53 -9.65
CA ALA A 14 -16.81 3.51 -8.62
C ALA A 14 -15.48 3.74 -7.90
N ASP A 15 -15.56 4.23 -6.67
CA ASP A 15 -14.40 4.37 -5.80
C ASP A 15 -14.01 2.95 -5.36
N GLY A 16 -13.20 2.30 -6.19
CA GLY A 16 -12.82 0.90 -6.02
C GLY A 16 -12.06 0.71 -4.72
N ALA A 17 -12.37 -0.37 -4.00
CA ALA A 17 -11.61 -0.74 -2.82
C ALA A 17 -10.15 -1.02 -3.21
N LEU A 18 -9.21 -0.25 -2.67
CA LEU A 18 -7.77 -0.40 -2.85
C LEU A 18 -7.18 -1.09 -1.61
N SER A 19 -6.55 -2.25 -1.83
CA SER A 19 -5.79 -2.94 -0.80
C SER A 19 -4.30 -2.74 -1.05
N ILE A 20 -3.59 -2.26 -0.03
CA ILE A 20 -2.13 -2.08 -0.04
C ILE A 20 -1.55 -3.02 1.02
N ASN A 21 -0.67 -3.92 0.61
CA ASN A 21 -0.04 -4.91 1.46
C ASN A 21 1.41 -4.50 1.74
N GLY A 22 1.79 -4.49 3.01
CA GLY A 22 3.15 -4.22 3.44
C GLY A 22 3.64 -5.25 4.45
N ALA A 23 4.96 -5.32 4.59
CA ALA A 23 5.60 -6.13 5.61
C ALA A 23 6.91 -5.51 6.05
N GLY A 24 7.36 -5.79 7.28
CA GLY A 24 8.71 -5.43 7.68
C GLY A 24 8.88 -5.09 9.15
N ALA A 25 9.66 -4.03 9.40
CA ALA A 25 10.10 -3.56 10.71
C ALA A 25 9.03 -3.68 11.80
N THR A 26 9.41 -4.29 12.92
CA THR A 26 8.52 -4.50 14.07
C THR A 26 8.53 -3.32 15.02
N PHE A 27 9.66 -2.60 15.09
CA PHE A 27 9.82 -1.44 15.95
C PHE A 27 8.81 -0.31 15.68
N PRO A 28 8.58 0.15 14.42
CA PRO A 28 7.61 1.21 14.12
C PRO A 28 6.16 0.72 14.04
N TYR A 29 5.90 -0.59 14.15
CA TYR A 29 4.57 -1.16 13.94
C TYR A 29 3.46 -0.53 14.80
N PRO A 30 3.65 -0.24 16.12
CA PRO A 30 2.62 0.43 16.90
C PRO A 30 2.23 1.81 16.38
N MET A 31 3.15 2.52 15.71
CA MET A 31 2.85 3.81 15.08
C MET A 31 2.14 3.61 13.74
N TYR A 32 2.62 2.68 12.91
CA TYR A 32 2.00 2.37 11.62
C TYR A 32 0.55 1.92 11.78
N SER A 33 0.25 1.05 12.75
CA SER A 33 -1.13 0.60 12.99
C SER A 33 -2.06 1.77 13.29
N LYS A 34 -1.60 2.76 14.08
CA LYS A 34 -2.36 3.98 14.35
C LYS A 34 -2.56 4.82 13.09
N TRP A 35 -1.52 5.00 12.28
CA TRP A 35 -1.63 5.75 11.03
C TRP A 35 -2.57 5.09 10.02
N PHE A 36 -2.53 3.76 9.90
CA PHE A 36 -3.43 3.03 9.00
C PHE A 36 -4.89 3.15 9.43
N ASP A 37 -5.17 3.06 10.73
CA ASP A 37 -6.51 3.30 11.28
C ASP A 37 -7.02 4.72 10.98
N GLU A 38 -6.21 5.75 11.26
CA GLU A 38 -6.57 7.13 10.97
C GLU A 38 -6.69 7.43 9.47
N TYR A 39 -5.89 6.77 8.64
CA TYR A 39 -5.95 6.91 7.20
C TYR A 39 -7.22 6.25 6.63
N HIS A 40 -7.59 5.07 7.11
CA HIS A 40 -8.80 4.37 6.71
C HIS A 40 -10.07 5.15 7.07
N LYS A 41 -10.12 5.78 8.25
CA LYS A 41 -11.24 6.66 8.65
C LYS A 41 -11.47 7.82 7.68
N LYS A 42 -10.40 8.31 7.03
CA LYS A 42 -10.46 9.40 6.03
C LYS A 42 -10.66 8.89 4.61
N ASN A 43 -10.27 7.65 4.34
CA ASN A 43 -10.27 7.02 3.02
C ASN A 43 -10.83 5.60 3.15
N ALA A 44 -12.15 5.48 3.27
CA ALA A 44 -12.81 4.20 3.56
C ALA A 44 -12.62 3.15 2.46
N ASN A 45 -12.30 3.59 1.24
CA ASN A 45 -11.96 2.75 0.10
C ASN A 45 -10.52 2.19 0.17
N ILE A 46 -9.66 2.66 1.08
CA ILE A 46 -8.26 2.21 1.18
C ILE A 46 -8.06 1.37 2.43
N ALA A 47 -7.54 0.16 2.25
CA ALA A 47 -7.13 -0.74 3.32
C ALA A 47 -5.61 -0.97 3.24
N ILE A 48 -4.90 -0.72 4.35
CA ILE A 48 -3.47 -1.00 4.45
C ILE A 48 -3.28 -2.20 5.38
N ASN A 49 -2.87 -3.33 4.82
CA ASN A 49 -2.55 -4.55 5.54
C ASN A 49 -1.05 -4.59 5.82
N TYR A 50 -0.62 -4.77 7.07
CA TYR A 50 0.80 -4.78 7.41
C TYR A 50 1.20 -6.00 8.25
N GLN A 51 2.24 -6.71 7.82
CA GLN A 51 2.81 -7.84 8.53
C GLN A 51 4.08 -7.42 9.29
N SER A 52 4.01 -7.43 10.62
CA SER A 52 5.14 -7.11 11.50
C SER A 52 6.06 -8.32 11.64
N ILE A 53 7.06 -8.43 10.76
CA ILE A 53 7.94 -9.63 10.63
C ILE A 53 9.44 -9.32 10.75
N GLY A 54 9.79 -8.06 11.00
CA GLY A 54 11.17 -7.56 11.07
C GLY A 54 11.69 -7.04 9.74
N SER A 55 12.67 -6.12 9.82
CA SER A 55 13.25 -5.38 8.69
C SER A 55 13.76 -6.27 7.56
N GLY A 56 14.46 -7.36 7.89
CA GLY A 56 14.95 -8.32 6.89
C GLY A 56 13.83 -9.03 6.14
N GLY A 57 12.72 -9.32 6.83
CA GLY A 57 11.52 -9.89 6.19
C GLY A 57 10.86 -8.90 5.23
N GLY A 58 10.79 -7.63 5.60
CA GLY A 58 10.26 -6.55 4.75
C GLY A 58 11.08 -6.35 3.47
N ILE A 59 12.41 -6.24 3.60
CA ILE A 59 13.34 -6.16 2.45
C ILE A 59 13.15 -7.37 1.53
N LYS A 60 13.10 -8.58 2.09
CA LYS A 60 12.92 -9.79 1.29
C LYS A 60 11.60 -9.78 0.52
N GLN A 61 10.48 -9.51 1.19
CA GLN A 61 9.16 -9.57 0.56
C GLN A 61 8.94 -8.51 -0.51
N VAL A 62 9.45 -7.29 -0.31
CA VAL A 62 9.36 -6.24 -1.33
C VAL A 62 10.24 -6.57 -2.54
N THR A 63 11.46 -7.08 -2.34
CA THR A 63 12.30 -7.60 -3.41
C THR A 63 11.63 -8.77 -4.14
N GLU A 64 10.95 -9.64 -3.41
CA GLU A 64 10.23 -10.77 -4.00
C GLU A 64 8.98 -10.38 -4.79
N GLY A 65 8.47 -9.15 -4.60
CA GLY A 65 7.23 -8.67 -5.21
C GLY A 65 5.98 -9.24 -4.54
N THR A 66 6.08 -9.73 -3.30
CA THR A 66 4.95 -10.32 -2.57
C THR A 66 4.13 -9.29 -1.78
N VAL A 67 4.67 -8.09 -1.63
CA VAL A 67 4.05 -6.94 -0.96
C VAL A 67 4.26 -5.68 -1.80
N ASP A 68 3.37 -4.72 -1.64
CA ASP A 68 3.43 -3.42 -2.33
C ASP A 68 4.52 -2.52 -1.74
N PHE A 69 4.82 -2.68 -0.44
CA PHE A 69 5.94 -1.98 0.21
C PHE A 69 6.61 -2.79 1.33
N GLY A 70 7.91 -2.57 1.49
CA GLY A 70 8.71 -3.12 2.59
C GLY A 70 9.13 -2.01 3.56
N ALA A 71 8.98 -2.23 4.86
CA ALA A 71 9.48 -1.32 5.89
C ALA A 71 10.74 -1.89 6.58
N SER A 72 11.70 -1.02 6.89
CA SER A 72 12.97 -1.43 7.51
C SER A 72 13.50 -0.34 8.44
N ASP A 73 14.00 -0.74 9.60
CA ASP A 73 14.74 0.12 10.56
C ASP A 73 16.17 0.44 10.08
N VAL A 74 16.64 -0.26 9.04
CA VAL A 74 17.95 -0.08 8.43
C VAL A 74 17.81 0.11 6.92
N THR A 75 18.72 0.87 6.30
CA THR A 75 18.77 0.96 4.85
C THR A 75 19.16 -0.39 4.24
N MET A 76 18.69 -0.67 3.02
CA MET A 76 19.23 -1.79 2.25
C MET A 76 20.73 -1.61 2.05
N ASN A 77 21.49 -2.70 2.13
CA ASN A 77 22.88 -2.70 1.68
C ASN A 77 22.95 -2.80 0.14
N ASP A 78 24.15 -2.63 -0.42
CA ASP A 78 24.37 -2.62 -1.88
C ASP A 78 23.90 -3.92 -2.55
N GLU A 79 24.11 -5.07 -1.91
CA GLU A 79 23.69 -6.38 -2.44
C GLU A 79 22.16 -6.50 -2.48
N GLN A 80 21.46 -6.06 -1.43
CA GLN A 80 20.01 -6.07 -1.33
C GLN A 80 19.37 -5.10 -2.32
N LEU A 81 19.94 -3.90 -2.46
CA LEU A 81 19.47 -2.91 -3.43
C LEU A 81 19.67 -3.41 -4.86
N LYS A 82 20.83 -3.99 -5.15
CA LYS A 82 21.11 -4.61 -6.44
C LYS A 82 20.14 -5.76 -6.73
N ALA A 83 19.88 -6.63 -5.76
CA ALA A 83 18.93 -7.73 -5.92
C ALA A 83 17.50 -7.23 -6.21
N TYR A 84 17.08 -6.11 -5.63
CA TYR A 84 15.81 -5.47 -5.96
C TYR A 84 15.81 -4.95 -7.41
N GLN A 85 16.84 -4.20 -7.81
CA GLN A 85 16.96 -3.61 -9.15
C GLN A 85 17.10 -4.65 -10.27
N ASP A 86 17.77 -5.77 -10.01
CA ASP A 86 17.90 -6.83 -11.01
C ASP A 86 16.56 -7.57 -11.26
N LYS A 87 15.56 -7.39 -10.38
CA LYS A 87 14.25 -8.08 -10.45
C LYS A 87 13.09 -7.19 -10.93
N HIS A 88 13.22 -5.86 -10.85
CA HIS A 88 12.16 -4.87 -11.19
C HIS A 88 12.71 -3.75 -12.05
#